data_AF-A0A6P8U2G7-F1
#
_entry.id   AF-A0A6P8U2G7-F1
#
_cell.length_a   1.000
_cell.length_b   1.000
_cell.length_c   1.000
_cell.angle_alpha   90.00
_cell.angle_beta   90.00
_cell.angle_gamma   90.00
#
_symmetry.space_group_name_H-M   'P 1'
#
loop_
_entity.id
_entity.type
_entity.pdbx_description
1 polymer ?
#
loop_
_entity_poly.entity_id
_entity_poly.type
_entity_poly.pdbx_seq_one_letter_code
_entity_poly.pdbx_strand_id
1 'polypeptide(L)'
;MEKEGLKRCLDHLESNDLAVEYIVTDRHPQIQKFLRERNIEQLYDVWHFEKGLSKSTTSGPEKVARWTSVVNHLQNIHVHDDPLFPKCEHPERATTDENKWLKSDSITLHKVEKILNNKRVLKEVQKLSHHYQTSSLESFHSLILRFAPKNVVFPFMGMLCRLCLAAMHHNENADREQATTAAGLPVYRLAYPKSRRGECTAKPVKKEPTYMYVGELMRLVFEEVFEDPTPFVEEMNKINIPKDLSTQFDRPSKEEVVARHVSRFGLGAVGSPRTVQPDQGTPGVSGGPHTTG
;
A
#
# COMPACT_ATOMS: atom_id res chain seq x y z
N MET A 1 -11.71 8.51 2.02
CA MET A 1 -10.62 9.40 2.48
C MET A 1 -9.36 9.20 1.65
N GLU A 2 -8.85 7.98 1.50
CA GLU A 2 -7.60 7.70 0.77
C GLU A 2 -7.56 8.23 -0.67
N LYS A 3 -8.59 7.96 -1.48
CA LYS A 3 -8.65 8.47 -2.87
C LYS A 3 -8.58 10.00 -2.94
N GLU A 4 -9.27 10.69 -2.04
CA GLU A 4 -9.27 12.16 -2.03
C GLU A 4 -7.89 12.71 -1.62
N GLY A 5 -7.27 12.09 -0.61
CA GLY A 5 -5.90 12.42 -0.22
C GLY A 5 -4.93 12.26 -1.39
N LEU A 6 -4.96 11.10 -2.06
CA LEU A 6 -4.12 10.83 -3.23
C LEU A 6 -4.35 11.85 -4.36
N LYS A 7 -5.61 12.19 -4.65
CA LYS A 7 -5.95 13.19 -5.65
C LYS A 7 -5.26 14.53 -5.35
N ARG A 8 -5.45 15.04 -4.13
CA ARG A 8 -4.85 16.31 -3.69
C ARG A 8 -3.33 16.29 -3.72
N CYS A 9 -2.71 15.18 -3.32
CA CYS A 9 -1.27 15.02 -3.39
C CYS A 9 -0.76 15.12 -4.83
N LEU A 10 -1.42 14.42 -5.77
CA LEU A 10 -1.02 14.46 -7.18
C LEU A 10 -1.27 15.82 -7.82
N ASP A 11 -2.40 16.47 -7.50
CA ASP A 11 -2.70 17.83 -7.96
C ASP A 11 -1.62 18.82 -7.46
N HIS A 12 -1.15 18.63 -6.22
CA HIS A 12 -0.05 19.42 -5.66
C HIS A 12 1.29 19.17 -6.37
N LEU A 13 1.64 17.91 -6.66
CA LEU A 13 2.86 17.59 -7.41
C LEU A 13 2.84 18.22 -8.81
N GLU A 14 1.73 18.10 -9.53
CA GLU A 14 1.56 18.71 -10.85
C GLU A 14 1.62 20.24 -10.80
N SER A 15 1.06 20.87 -9.76
CA SER A 15 1.17 22.33 -9.58
C SER A 15 2.59 22.83 -9.31
N ASN A 16 3.51 21.91 -8.98
CA ASN A 16 4.94 22.18 -8.81
C ASN A 16 5.78 21.59 -9.96
N ASP A 17 5.16 21.33 -11.12
CA ASP A 17 5.82 20.81 -12.33
C ASP A 17 6.51 19.44 -12.15
N LEU A 18 6.05 18.63 -11.19
CA LEU A 18 6.56 17.27 -10.96
C LEU A 18 5.71 16.24 -11.70
N ALA A 19 6.28 15.68 -12.76
CA ALA A 19 5.68 14.57 -13.51
C ALA A 19 5.84 13.25 -12.75
N VAL A 20 4.73 12.56 -12.48
CA VAL A 20 4.73 11.25 -11.81
C VAL A 20 4.77 10.15 -12.86
N GLU A 21 5.91 9.46 -12.95
CA GLU A 21 6.09 8.33 -13.88
C GLU A 21 5.22 7.13 -13.48
N TYR A 22 5.31 6.69 -12.22
CA TYR A 22 4.47 5.63 -11.67
C TYR A 22 4.25 5.81 -10.17
N ILE A 23 3.26 5.10 -9.61
CA ILE A 23 2.97 5.06 -8.17
C ILE A 23 2.84 3.61 -7.71
N VAL A 24 3.45 3.30 -6.56
CA VAL A 24 3.25 2.02 -5.86
C VAL A 24 2.16 2.18 -4.80
N THR A 25 1.11 1.37 -4.85
CA THR A 25 0.06 1.36 -3.82
C THR A 25 -0.43 -0.05 -3.50
N ASP A 26 -1.20 -0.16 -2.43
CA ASP A 26 -2.06 -1.32 -2.21
C ASP A 26 -3.13 -1.48 -3.30
N ARG A 27 -3.73 -2.67 -3.34
CA ARG A 27 -4.79 -3.03 -4.28
C ARG A 27 -6.15 -2.45 -3.87
N HIS A 28 -6.35 -1.15 -4.11
CA HIS A 28 -7.63 -0.48 -3.85
C HIS A 28 -8.40 -0.13 -5.14
N PRO A 29 -9.59 -0.72 -5.42
CA PRO A 29 -10.29 -0.57 -6.71
C PRO A 29 -10.57 0.87 -7.14
N GLN A 30 -10.91 1.76 -6.21
CA GLN A 30 -11.20 3.16 -6.54
C GLN A 30 -9.94 3.95 -6.91
N ILE A 31 -8.79 3.59 -6.32
CA ILE A 31 -7.49 4.19 -6.63
C ILE A 31 -7.05 3.70 -8.01
N GLN A 32 -7.20 2.40 -8.28
CA GLN A 32 -6.90 1.84 -9.60
C GLN A 32 -7.69 2.51 -10.71
N LYS A 33 -9.00 2.74 -10.50
CA LYS A 33 -9.84 3.45 -11.48
C LYS A 33 -9.33 4.87 -11.70
N PHE A 34 -9.07 5.60 -10.61
CA PHE A 34 -8.60 6.98 -10.66
C PHE A 34 -7.26 7.15 -11.37
N LEU A 35 -6.25 6.32 -11.05
CA LEU A 35 -4.93 6.41 -11.69
C LEU A 35 -4.98 6.05 -13.18
N ARG A 36 -5.83 5.09 -13.58
CA ARG A 36 -6.08 4.81 -15.00
C ARG A 36 -6.69 6.00 -15.73
N GLU A 37 -7.66 6.68 -15.12
CA GLU A 37 -8.30 7.87 -15.70
C GLU A 37 -7.31 9.04 -15.83
N ARG A 38 -6.31 9.12 -14.94
CA ARG A 38 -5.23 10.12 -14.98
C ARG A 38 -4.03 9.71 -15.83
N ASN A 39 -4.08 8.53 -16.48
CA ASN A 39 -2.97 7.97 -17.26
C ASN A 39 -1.65 7.83 -16.47
N ILE A 40 -1.73 7.51 -15.18
CA ILE A 40 -0.56 7.26 -14.32
C ILE A 40 -0.34 5.75 -14.18
N GLU A 41 0.90 5.30 -14.39
CA GLU A 41 1.24 3.91 -14.17
C GLU A 41 1.13 3.54 -12.69
N GLN A 42 0.47 2.43 -12.41
CA GLN A 42 0.30 1.92 -11.04
C GLN A 42 0.95 0.54 -10.91
N LEU A 43 1.84 0.44 -9.94
CA LEU A 43 2.43 -0.79 -9.47
C LEU A 43 1.85 -1.18 -8.10
N TYR A 44 1.89 -2.48 -7.78
CA TYR A 44 1.40 -3.00 -6.51
C TYR A 44 2.52 -3.25 -5.53
N ASP A 45 2.29 -2.87 -4.28
CA ASP A 45 3.16 -3.23 -3.17
C ASP A 45 3.23 -4.77 -3.04
N VAL A 46 4.44 -5.28 -2.88
CA VAL A 46 4.79 -6.70 -2.92
C VAL A 46 4.72 -7.35 -1.53
N TRP A 47 4.39 -6.59 -0.48
CA TRP A 47 4.49 -7.00 0.95
C TRP A 47 4.03 -8.43 1.29
N HIS A 48 2.98 -8.95 0.66
CA HIS A 48 2.48 -10.31 0.92
C HIS A 48 3.06 -11.41 0.00
N PHE A 49 3.73 -11.05 -1.11
CA PHE A 49 4.13 -11.97 -2.19
C PHE A 49 5.64 -12.27 -2.22
N GLU A 50 6.45 -11.54 -1.46
CA GLU A 50 7.83 -11.23 -1.86
C GLU A 50 8.92 -12.25 -1.53
N LYS A 51 8.77 -13.21 -0.62
CA LYS A 51 9.99 -13.89 -0.12
C LYS A 51 10.77 -14.75 -1.13
N GLY A 52 10.26 -15.02 -2.34
CA GLY A 52 10.98 -15.78 -3.36
C GLY A 52 10.78 -15.38 -4.84
N LEU A 53 9.71 -14.66 -5.19
CA LEU A 53 9.32 -14.49 -6.59
C LEU A 53 9.96 -13.30 -7.30
N SER A 54 10.29 -12.24 -6.56
CA SER A 54 10.59 -10.95 -7.17
C SER A 54 12.07 -10.62 -7.20
N LYS A 55 12.94 -11.30 -6.42
CA LYS A 55 14.38 -11.01 -6.36
C LYS A 55 14.96 -10.96 -7.78
N SER A 56 15.26 -9.75 -8.27
CA SER A 56 16.00 -9.46 -9.52
C SER A 56 15.23 -9.11 -10.80
N THR A 57 13.89 -9.09 -10.86
CA THR A 57 13.20 -8.75 -12.13
C THR A 57 12.38 -7.44 -12.14
N THR A 58 12.68 -6.60 -13.14
CA THR A 58 11.90 -5.41 -13.49
C THR A 58 10.76 -5.72 -14.48
N SER A 59 10.84 -6.84 -15.19
CA SER A 59 9.94 -7.19 -16.29
C SER A 59 8.64 -7.85 -15.82
N GLY A 60 7.49 -7.27 -16.22
CA GLY A 60 6.18 -7.84 -15.95
C GLY A 60 6.01 -9.29 -16.45
N PRO A 61 6.34 -9.59 -17.72
CA PRO A 61 6.31 -10.96 -18.24
C PRO A 61 7.16 -11.96 -17.45
N GLU A 62 8.35 -11.56 -17.00
CA GLU A 62 9.22 -12.45 -16.21
C GLU A 62 8.62 -12.72 -14.82
N LYS A 63 8.00 -11.72 -14.18
CA LYS A 63 7.24 -11.92 -12.92
C LYS A 63 6.14 -12.95 -13.10
N VAL A 64 5.44 -12.92 -14.24
CA VAL A 64 4.42 -13.91 -14.60
C VAL A 64 5.04 -15.29 -14.80
N ALA A 65 6.15 -15.41 -15.52
CA ALA A 65 6.87 -16.68 -15.72
C ALA A 65 7.33 -17.31 -14.39
N ARG A 66 7.89 -16.49 -13.49
CA ARG A 66 8.26 -16.91 -12.12
C ARG A 66 7.05 -17.32 -11.28
N TRP A 67 5.90 -16.68 -11.49
CA TRP A 67 4.67 -17.00 -10.76
C TRP A 67 4.04 -18.32 -11.24
N THR A 68 3.93 -18.51 -12.55
CA THR A 68 3.36 -19.74 -13.11
C THR A 68 4.25 -20.95 -12.83
N SER A 69 5.57 -20.75 -12.75
CA SER A 69 6.52 -21.81 -12.38
C SER A 69 6.33 -22.37 -10.95
N VAL A 70 5.61 -21.67 -10.07
CA VAL A 70 5.24 -22.20 -8.74
C VAL A 70 4.45 -23.51 -8.85
N VAL A 71 3.61 -23.66 -9.88
CA VAL A 71 2.87 -24.91 -10.12
C VAL A 71 3.81 -26.07 -10.41
N ASN A 72 4.88 -25.82 -11.16
CA ASN A 72 5.95 -26.80 -11.43
C ASN A 72 6.75 -27.08 -10.16
N HIS A 73 7.10 -26.03 -9.42
CA HIS A 73 7.87 -26.13 -8.18
C HIS A 73 7.17 -26.95 -7.09
N LEU A 74 5.83 -26.85 -6.98
CA LEU A 74 5.01 -27.67 -6.08
C LEU A 74 5.06 -29.17 -6.39
N GLN A 75 5.47 -29.54 -7.60
CA GLN A 75 5.65 -30.91 -8.08
C GLN A 75 7.13 -31.32 -8.12
N ASN A 76 8.04 -30.53 -7.54
CA ASN A 76 9.49 -30.71 -7.61
C ASN A 76 10.09 -30.57 -9.03
N ILE A 77 9.39 -29.91 -9.95
CA ILE A 77 9.90 -29.63 -11.30
C ILE A 77 10.56 -28.25 -11.27
N HIS A 78 11.89 -28.20 -11.44
CA HIS A 78 12.69 -26.98 -11.33
C HIS A 78 13.17 -26.41 -12.66
N VAL A 79 12.91 -27.11 -13.77
CA VAL A 79 13.20 -26.66 -15.14
C VAL A 79 11.87 -26.39 -15.83
N HIS A 80 11.80 -25.29 -16.59
CA HIS A 80 10.56 -24.77 -17.15
C HIS A 80 10.73 -24.47 -18.63
N ASP A 81 9.65 -24.61 -19.39
CA ASP A 81 9.64 -24.34 -20.83
C ASP A 81 9.65 -22.83 -21.14
N ASP A 82 9.34 -21.98 -20.16
CA ASP A 82 9.29 -20.53 -20.34
C ASP A 82 10.71 -19.94 -20.37
N PRO A 83 11.15 -19.33 -21.49
CA PRO A 83 12.51 -18.81 -21.64
C PRO A 83 12.81 -17.62 -20.73
N LEU A 84 11.78 -16.93 -20.20
CA LEU A 84 11.98 -15.81 -19.27
C LEU A 84 12.37 -16.30 -17.87
N PHE A 85 12.02 -17.53 -17.51
CA PHE A 85 12.42 -18.15 -16.25
C PHE A 85 12.64 -19.66 -16.43
N PRO A 86 13.74 -20.08 -17.05
CA PRO A 86 13.93 -21.47 -17.48
C PRO A 86 14.29 -22.43 -16.34
N LYS A 87 14.82 -21.93 -15.21
CA LYS A 87 15.19 -22.75 -14.05
C LYS A 87 15.07 -21.99 -12.72
N CYS A 88 14.68 -22.69 -11.66
CA CYS A 88 14.64 -22.16 -10.29
C CYS A 88 16.03 -21.71 -9.77
N GLU A 89 16.10 -20.55 -9.12
CA GLU A 89 17.34 -19.91 -8.60
C GLU A 89 17.70 -20.33 -7.17
N HIS A 90 17.75 -21.64 -6.92
CA HIS A 90 18.27 -22.17 -5.66
C HIS A 90 18.88 -23.55 -5.87
N PRO A 91 19.78 -24.00 -4.96
CA PRO A 91 20.21 -25.38 -4.96
C PRO A 91 19.02 -26.32 -4.83
N GLU A 92 19.02 -27.40 -5.62
CA GLU A 92 18.00 -28.43 -5.50
C GLU A 92 18.10 -29.06 -4.11
N ARG A 93 17.00 -29.02 -3.36
CA ARG A 93 16.95 -29.63 -2.04
C ARG A 93 16.83 -31.14 -2.22
N ALA A 94 17.89 -31.87 -1.90
CA ALA A 94 17.83 -33.32 -1.78
C ALA A 94 16.83 -33.68 -0.66
N THR A 95 15.66 -34.17 -1.05
CA THR A 95 14.70 -34.80 -0.14
C THR A 95 14.38 -36.18 -0.68
N THR A 96 14.50 -37.18 0.17
CA THR A 96 14.16 -38.58 -0.14
C THR A 96 12.67 -38.88 0.05
N ASP A 97 11.92 -37.92 0.60
CA ASP A 97 10.48 -38.05 0.85
C ASP A 97 9.68 -37.48 -0.32
N GLU A 98 9.17 -38.38 -1.16
CA GLU A 98 8.33 -38.06 -2.32
C GLU A 98 6.94 -37.53 -1.93
N ASN A 99 6.47 -37.78 -0.70
CA ASN A 99 5.13 -37.33 -0.26
C ASN A 99 5.05 -35.82 0.00
N LYS A 100 6.18 -35.10 -0.06
CA LYS A 100 6.23 -33.64 0.10
C LYS A 100 5.72 -32.89 -1.13
N TRP A 101 5.62 -33.55 -2.27
CA TRP A 101 5.32 -32.93 -3.55
C TRP A 101 3.93 -33.31 -4.04
N LEU A 102 3.27 -32.39 -4.72
CA LEU A 102 1.97 -32.66 -5.32
C LEU A 102 2.17 -33.55 -6.56
N LYS A 103 1.26 -34.50 -6.73
CA LYS A 103 1.21 -35.33 -7.93
C LYS A 103 0.51 -34.57 -9.06
N SER A 104 0.97 -34.81 -10.29
CA SER A 104 0.49 -34.15 -11.51
C SER A 104 -1.00 -34.36 -11.79
N ASP A 105 -1.56 -35.49 -11.35
CA ASP A 105 -2.95 -35.89 -11.52
C ASP A 105 -3.85 -35.54 -10.31
N SER A 106 -3.29 -34.87 -9.29
CA SER A 106 -4.03 -34.58 -8.07
C SER A 106 -5.06 -33.46 -8.26
N ILE A 107 -6.26 -33.66 -7.71
CA ILE A 107 -7.31 -32.62 -7.65
C ILE A 107 -6.80 -31.35 -6.96
N THR A 108 -5.90 -31.51 -5.98
CA THR A 108 -5.27 -30.40 -5.25
C THR A 108 -4.43 -29.53 -6.20
N LEU A 109 -3.57 -30.13 -7.02
CA LEU A 109 -2.75 -29.39 -7.97
C LEU A 109 -3.62 -28.64 -8.99
N HIS A 110 -4.63 -29.29 -9.57
CA HIS A 110 -5.55 -28.63 -10.50
C HIS A 110 -6.28 -27.41 -9.88
N LYS A 111 -6.68 -27.51 -8.60
CA LYS A 111 -7.28 -26.37 -7.89
C LYS A 111 -6.28 -25.24 -7.70
N VAL A 112 -5.04 -25.55 -7.31
CA VAL A 112 -3.97 -24.56 -7.15
C VAL A 112 -3.64 -23.89 -8.48
N GLU A 113 -3.45 -24.67 -9.54
CA GLU A 113 -3.18 -24.17 -10.89
C GLU A 113 -4.29 -23.21 -11.35
N LYS A 114 -5.56 -23.56 -11.16
CA LYS A 114 -6.69 -22.68 -11.50
C LYS A 114 -6.68 -21.34 -10.75
N ILE A 115 -6.21 -21.35 -9.50
CA ILE A 115 -6.10 -20.14 -8.67
C ILE A 115 -4.91 -19.29 -9.14
N LEU A 116 -3.73 -19.91 -9.27
CA LEU A 116 -2.49 -19.21 -9.63
C LEU A 116 -2.55 -18.68 -11.08
N ASN A 117 -3.04 -19.48 -12.03
CA ASN A 117 -3.12 -19.12 -13.44
C ASN A 117 -4.39 -18.34 -13.81
N ASN A 118 -5.14 -17.85 -12.81
CA ASN A 118 -6.29 -17.00 -13.07
C ASN A 118 -5.86 -15.73 -13.83
N LYS A 119 -6.53 -15.42 -14.95
CA LYS A 119 -6.19 -14.26 -15.81
C LYS A 119 -6.10 -12.94 -15.04
N ARG A 120 -6.90 -12.73 -14.00
CA ARG A 120 -6.85 -11.54 -13.15
C ARG A 120 -5.59 -11.52 -12.29
N VAL A 121 -5.24 -12.67 -11.70
CA VAL A 121 -4.03 -12.81 -10.88
C VAL A 121 -2.79 -12.57 -11.72
N LEU A 122 -2.70 -13.15 -12.91
CA LEU A 122 -1.54 -12.95 -13.80
C LEU A 122 -1.34 -11.48 -14.19
N LYS A 123 -2.43 -10.75 -14.47
CA LYS A 123 -2.39 -9.30 -14.72
C LYS A 123 -1.92 -8.50 -13.50
N GLU A 124 -2.24 -8.95 -12.29
CA GLU A 124 -1.83 -8.29 -11.04
C GLU A 124 -0.36 -8.59 -10.73
N VAL A 125 0.09 -9.83 -10.95
CA VAL A 125 1.50 -10.25 -10.83
C VAL A 125 2.40 -9.42 -11.75
N GLN A 126 1.96 -9.15 -12.98
CA GLN A 126 2.69 -8.32 -13.93
C GLN A 126 2.97 -6.91 -13.39
N LYS A 127 2.09 -6.40 -12.52
CA LYS A 127 2.14 -5.06 -11.93
C LYS A 127 2.84 -5.00 -10.58
N LEU A 128 3.38 -6.10 -10.06
CA LEU A 128 4.12 -6.06 -8.81
C LEU A 128 5.30 -5.08 -8.94
N SER A 129 5.50 -4.25 -7.92
CA SER A 129 6.62 -3.31 -7.89
C SER A 129 7.94 -4.05 -8.03
N HIS A 130 8.87 -3.43 -8.77
CA HIS A 130 10.25 -3.92 -8.90
C HIS A 130 11.15 -3.33 -7.80
N HIS A 131 10.62 -2.47 -6.93
CA HIS A 131 11.34 -1.90 -5.81
C HIS A 131 11.07 -2.68 -4.53
N TYR A 132 12.13 -3.30 -4.02
CA TYR A 132 12.14 -4.31 -2.96
C TYR A 132 12.19 -3.77 -1.52
N GLN A 133 11.98 -2.47 -1.31
CA GLN A 133 12.24 -1.85 -0.01
C GLN A 133 11.00 -1.23 0.64
N THR A 134 10.05 -2.09 0.97
CA THR A 134 8.97 -1.75 1.92
C THR A 134 9.51 -1.52 3.34
N SER A 135 10.71 -2.04 3.67
CA SER A 135 11.29 -1.86 5.02
C SER A 135 11.51 -0.40 5.42
N SER A 136 11.84 0.48 4.47
CA SER A 136 11.95 1.92 4.74
C SER A 136 10.58 2.55 4.97
N LEU A 137 9.60 2.18 4.13
CA LEU A 137 8.21 2.62 4.26
C LEU A 137 7.58 2.15 5.59
N GLU A 138 7.80 0.90 5.99
CA GLU A 138 7.35 0.36 7.28
C GLU A 138 8.01 1.07 8.46
N SER A 139 9.30 1.36 8.34
CA SER A 139 10.03 2.12 9.37
C SER A 139 9.46 3.53 9.51
N PHE A 140 9.12 4.18 8.39
CA PHE A 140 8.47 5.48 8.40
C PHE A 140 7.03 5.42 8.95
N HIS A 141 6.25 4.40 8.58
CA HIS A 141 4.90 4.21 9.14
C HIS A 141 4.95 4.02 10.66
N SER A 142 5.90 3.22 11.14
CA SER A 142 6.14 3.01 12.57
C SER A 142 6.54 4.31 13.27
N LEU A 143 7.31 5.16 12.60
CA LEU A 143 7.68 6.48 13.11
C LEU A 143 6.47 7.41 13.21
N ILE A 144 5.65 7.50 12.16
CA ILE A 144 4.42 8.30 12.17
C ILE A 144 3.54 7.93 13.37
N LEU A 145 3.39 6.64 13.68
CA LEU A 145 2.60 6.19 14.82
C LEU A 145 3.13 6.66 16.18
N ARG A 146 4.43 7.01 16.28
CA ARG A 146 5.01 7.59 17.51
C ARG A 146 4.65 9.07 17.65
N PHE A 147 4.60 9.81 16.54
CA PHE A 147 4.29 11.24 16.53
C PHE A 147 2.79 11.53 16.51
N ALA A 148 2.02 10.73 15.78
CA ALA A 148 0.57 10.83 15.62
C ALA A 148 -0.09 9.44 15.83
N PRO A 149 -0.27 9.01 17.08
CA PRO A 149 -0.91 7.74 17.40
C PRO A 149 -2.36 7.68 16.88
N LYS A 150 -2.75 6.54 16.28
CA LYS A 150 -4.09 6.33 15.71
C LYS A 150 -5.23 6.38 16.73
N ASN A 151 -4.93 6.17 18.01
CA ASN A 151 -5.90 6.16 19.10
C ASN A 151 -6.11 7.54 19.75
N VAL A 152 -5.49 8.59 19.22
CA VAL A 152 -5.64 9.96 19.68
C VAL A 152 -6.22 10.80 18.54
N VAL A 153 -7.27 11.57 18.85
CA VAL A 153 -7.88 12.48 17.88
C VAL A 153 -7.11 13.80 17.91
N PHE A 154 -6.61 14.22 16.76
CA PHE A 154 -5.95 15.52 16.59
C PHE A 154 -6.80 16.40 15.66
N PRO A 155 -6.95 17.71 15.96
CA PRO A 155 -7.38 18.67 14.97
C PRO A 155 -6.45 18.67 13.75
N PHE A 156 -6.92 19.15 12.60
CA PHE A 156 -6.16 19.15 11.34
C PHE A 156 -4.74 19.72 11.50
N MET A 157 -4.63 20.92 12.10
CA MET A 157 -3.33 21.56 12.33
C MET A 157 -2.43 20.75 13.26
N GLY A 158 -2.98 20.16 14.32
CA GLY A 158 -2.23 19.29 15.23
C GLY A 158 -1.71 18.04 14.53
N MET A 159 -2.51 17.43 13.65
CA MET A 159 -2.08 16.29 12.84
C MET A 159 -0.98 16.70 11.85
N LEU A 160 -1.16 17.81 11.13
CA LEU A 160 -0.20 18.33 10.15
C LEU A 160 1.16 18.58 10.80
N CYS A 161 1.22 19.33 11.91
CA CYS A 161 2.47 19.62 12.61
C CYS A 161 3.19 18.33 13.07
N ARG A 162 2.45 17.34 13.58
CA ARG A 162 3.02 16.06 14.01
C ARG A 162 3.57 15.25 12.84
N LEU A 163 2.89 15.25 11.69
CA LEU A 163 3.37 14.60 10.48
C LEU A 163 4.62 15.30 9.92
N CYS A 164 4.67 16.64 9.97
CA CYS A 164 5.88 17.40 9.60
C CYS A 164 7.06 17.05 10.51
N LEU A 165 6.86 16.97 11.84
CA LEU A 165 7.90 16.53 12.78
C LEU A 165 8.37 15.09 12.51
N ALA A 166 7.44 14.18 12.19
CA ALA A 166 7.80 12.82 11.81
C ALA A 166 8.62 12.79 10.51
N ALA A 167 8.27 13.62 9.52
CA ALA A 167 9.01 13.74 8.27
C ALA A 167 10.41 14.33 8.49
N MET A 168 10.56 15.39 9.29
CA MET A 168 11.86 15.96 9.65
C MET A 168 12.74 14.93 10.36
N HIS A 169 12.19 14.21 11.34
CA HIS A 169 12.90 13.15 12.03
C HIS A 169 13.33 12.03 11.07
N HIS A 170 12.45 11.62 10.15
CA HIS A 170 12.76 10.59 9.15
C HIS A 170 13.88 11.06 8.22
N ASN A 171 13.78 12.25 7.65
CA ASN A 171 14.76 12.79 6.72
C ASN A 171 16.15 12.90 7.35
N GLU A 172 16.24 13.28 8.64
CA GLU A 172 17.51 13.33 9.35
C GLU A 172 18.08 11.93 9.64
N ASN A 173 17.23 10.91 9.83
CA ASN A 173 17.64 9.62 10.41
C ASN A 173 17.51 8.39 9.50
N ALA A 174 16.96 8.53 8.27
CA ALA A 174 16.72 7.42 7.34
C ALA A 174 18.03 6.77 6.87
N ASP A 175 18.99 7.59 6.43
CA ASP A 175 20.22 7.16 5.77
C ASP A 175 21.46 7.25 6.66
N ARG A 176 21.27 7.10 7.99
CA ARG A 176 22.39 7.07 8.94
C ARG A 176 23.43 6.03 8.53
N GLU A 177 24.67 6.50 8.50
CA GLU A 177 25.85 5.69 8.24
C GLU A 177 26.01 4.55 9.26
N GLN A 178 26.74 3.51 8.86
CA GLN A 178 27.14 2.47 9.78
C GLN A 178 28.07 3.03 10.86
N ALA A 179 27.85 2.63 12.10
CA ALA A 179 28.72 2.96 13.22
C ALA A 179 30.09 2.29 13.04
N THR A 180 31.14 2.99 13.43
CA THR A 180 32.52 2.50 13.43
C THR A 180 33.08 2.48 14.84
N THR A 181 33.99 1.55 15.11
CA THR A 181 34.78 1.52 16.34
C THR A 181 35.81 2.65 16.34
N ALA A 182 36.47 2.89 17.48
CA ALA A 182 37.56 3.86 17.57
C ALA A 182 38.72 3.58 16.58
N ALA A 183 38.87 2.33 16.15
CA ALA A 183 39.85 1.92 15.14
C ALA A 183 39.33 2.05 13.68
N GLY A 184 38.15 2.63 13.47
CA GLY A 184 37.55 2.80 12.14
C GLY A 184 36.85 1.56 11.57
N LEU A 185 36.77 0.45 12.33
CA LEU A 185 36.15 -0.79 11.85
C LEU A 185 34.62 -0.74 11.94
N PRO A 186 33.88 -1.26 10.93
CA PRO A 186 32.42 -1.28 10.93
C PRO A 186 31.84 -2.14 12.06
N VAL A 187 30.85 -1.59 12.78
CA VAL A 187 30.18 -2.26 13.89
C VAL A 187 29.01 -3.10 13.38
N TYR A 188 28.94 -4.34 13.84
CA TYR A 188 27.86 -5.28 13.55
C TYR A 188 27.22 -5.78 14.84
N ARG A 189 25.92 -6.08 14.78
CA ARG A 189 25.22 -6.85 15.81
C ARG A 189 24.87 -8.23 15.27
N LEU A 190 24.91 -9.23 16.14
CA LEU A 190 24.45 -10.56 15.80
C LEU A 190 22.92 -10.60 15.85
N ALA A 191 22.29 -11.04 14.77
CA ALA A 191 20.87 -11.34 14.70
C ALA A 191 20.69 -12.84 14.56
N TYR A 192 19.70 -13.39 15.26
CA TYR A 192 19.37 -14.82 15.25
C TYR A 192 17.96 -15.01 14.67
N PRO A 193 17.81 -15.10 13.33
CA PRO A 193 16.51 -15.29 12.70
C PRO A 193 15.95 -16.67 13.07
N LYS A 194 14.69 -16.70 13.54
CA LYS A 194 13.99 -17.96 13.85
C LYS A 194 14.02 -18.96 12.68
N SER A 195 13.97 -18.47 11.44
CA SER A 195 14.00 -19.29 10.22
C SER A 195 15.31 -20.05 10.01
N ARG A 196 16.42 -19.60 10.61
CA ARG A 196 17.74 -20.23 10.47
C ARG A 196 18.14 -21.12 11.65
N ARG A 197 17.20 -21.46 12.54
CA ARG A 197 17.34 -22.51 13.56
C ARG A 197 18.67 -22.49 14.34
N GLY A 198 19.13 -21.31 14.76
CA GLY A 198 20.34 -21.14 15.57
C GLY A 198 21.52 -20.51 14.83
N GLU A 199 21.51 -20.44 13.50
CA GLU A 199 22.53 -19.68 12.77
C GLU A 199 22.36 -18.17 12.99
N CYS A 200 23.49 -17.48 13.18
CA CYS A 200 23.52 -16.03 13.32
C CYS A 200 23.79 -15.33 11.98
N THR A 201 23.32 -14.10 11.86
CA THR A 201 23.64 -13.21 10.75
C THR A 201 24.16 -11.89 11.31
N ALA A 202 25.25 -11.37 10.76
CA ALA A 202 25.75 -10.05 11.09
C ALA A 202 24.84 -8.99 10.46
N LYS A 203 24.39 -8.03 11.25
CA LYS A 203 23.63 -6.87 10.78
C LYS A 203 24.40 -5.58 11.06
N PRO A 204 24.57 -4.69 10.08
CA PRO A 204 25.16 -3.36 10.31
C PRO A 204 24.44 -2.63 11.43
N VAL A 205 25.19 -2.03 12.35
CA VAL A 205 24.65 -1.12 13.35
C VAL A 205 24.82 0.30 12.81
N LYS A 206 23.72 1.05 12.68
CA LYS A 206 23.78 2.47 12.28
C LYS A 206 24.23 3.33 13.46
N LYS A 207 24.93 4.45 13.19
CA LYS A 207 25.24 5.49 14.20
C LYS A 207 23.97 5.92 14.94
N GLU A 208 24.07 6.35 16.19
CA GLU A 208 22.89 6.82 16.97
C GLU A 208 22.09 7.91 16.21
N PRO A 209 20.77 7.98 16.39
CA PRO A 209 19.96 9.01 15.77
C PRO A 209 20.31 10.40 16.30
N THR A 210 20.18 11.39 15.44
CA THR A 210 20.35 12.80 15.77
C THR A 210 19.01 13.51 15.81
N TYR A 211 19.00 14.68 16.45
CA TYR A 211 17.82 15.51 16.67
C TYR A 211 18.11 16.98 16.38
N MET A 212 18.97 17.25 15.40
CA MET A 212 19.38 18.61 15.02
C MET A 212 18.18 19.45 14.60
N TYR A 213 17.22 18.85 13.88
CA TYR A 213 15.95 19.51 13.55
C TYR A 213 15.20 20.03 14.79
N VAL A 214 15.30 19.34 15.93
CA VAL A 214 14.68 19.80 17.19
C VAL A 214 15.40 21.03 17.71
N GLY A 215 16.74 21.03 17.67
CA GLY A 215 17.55 22.17 18.07
C GLY A 215 17.22 23.42 17.27
N GLU A 216 17.18 23.31 15.93
CA GLU A 216 16.83 24.42 15.04
C GLU A 216 15.40 24.92 15.25
N LEU A 217 14.44 24.00 15.43
CA LEU A 217 13.06 24.40 15.73
C LEU A 217 12.94 25.11 17.08
N MET A 218 13.62 24.63 18.11
CA MET A 218 13.63 25.28 19.42
C MET A 218 14.28 26.66 19.35
N ARG A 219 15.40 26.79 18.62
CA ARG A 219 16.05 28.07 18.36
C ARG A 219 15.10 29.04 17.66
N LEU A 220 14.48 28.63 16.55
CA LEU A 220 13.48 29.44 15.82
C LEU A 220 12.34 29.90 16.74
N VAL A 221 11.83 28.99 17.59
CA VAL A 221 10.76 29.33 18.54
C VAL A 221 11.22 30.39 19.55
N PHE A 222 12.38 30.21 20.17
CA PHE A 222 12.88 31.12 21.22
C PHE A 222 13.43 32.45 20.70
N GLU A 223 14.06 32.47 19.54
CA GLU A 223 14.71 33.67 19.01
C GLU A 223 13.79 34.48 18.08
N GLU A 224 12.82 33.85 17.42
CA GLU A 224 11.99 34.52 16.41
C GLU A 224 10.51 34.51 16.79
N VAL A 225 9.91 33.34 17.08
CA VAL A 225 8.46 33.24 17.33
C VAL A 225 8.05 33.91 18.64
N PHE A 226 8.86 33.81 19.68
CA PHE A 226 8.56 34.45 20.97
C PHE A 226 8.70 35.98 20.92
N GLU A 227 9.63 36.49 20.13
CA GLU A 227 9.84 37.93 19.94
C GLU A 227 8.69 38.55 19.13
N ASP A 228 8.32 37.93 18.01
CA ASP A 228 7.13 38.30 17.24
C ASP A 228 6.46 37.06 16.61
N PRO A 229 5.33 36.60 17.17
CA PRO A 229 4.60 35.46 16.61
C PRO A 229 3.78 35.81 15.37
N THR A 230 3.59 37.10 15.06
CA THR A 230 2.67 37.57 14.03
C THR A 230 2.94 36.95 12.65
N PRO A 231 4.17 36.93 12.13
CA PRO A 231 4.46 36.34 10.81
C PRO A 231 4.11 34.85 10.75
N PHE A 232 4.38 34.12 11.83
CA PHE A 232 4.11 32.68 11.92
C PHE A 232 2.60 32.38 11.99
N VAL A 233 1.85 33.19 12.74
CA VAL A 233 0.38 33.09 12.81
C VAL A 233 -0.26 33.42 11.47
N GLU A 234 0.23 34.45 10.78
CA GLU A 234 -0.23 34.82 9.45
C GLU A 234 0.01 33.71 8.43
N GLU A 235 1.21 33.11 8.40
CA GLU A 235 1.49 31.95 7.54
C GLU A 235 0.61 30.75 7.90
N MET A 236 0.41 30.48 9.19
CA MET A 236 -0.45 29.39 9.63
C MET A 236 -1.91 29.58 9.16
N ASN A 237 -2.40 30.82 9.16
CA ASN A 237 -3.75 31.15 8.69
C ASN A 237 -3.93 30.99 7.16
N LYS A 238 -2.84 30.99 6.38
CA LYS A 238 -2.89 30.72 4.94
C LYS A 238 -3.11 29.24 4.61
N ILE A 239 -2.93 28.34 5.57
CA ILE A 239 -3.11 26.90 5.37
C ILE A 239 -4.60 26.58 5.19
N ASN A 240 -4.95 26.14 3.98
CA ASN A 240 -6.32 25.74 3.67
C ASN A 240 -6.68 24.41 4.36
N ILE A 241 -7.54 24.48 5.37
CA ILE A 241 -8.08 23.31 6.07
C ILE A 241 -9.21 22.71 5.21
N PRO A 242 -9.04 21.50 4.67
CA PRO A 242 -10.09 20.91 3.85
C PRO A 242 -11.33 20.58 4.69
N LYS A 243 -12.51 20.84 4.12
CA LYS A 243 -13.78 20.43 4.74
C LYS A 243 -13.88 18.91 4.84
N ASP A 244 -14.62 18.43 5.83
CA ASP A 244 -14.92 17.01 5.97
C ASP A 244 -15.61 16.48 4.71
N LEU A 245 -15.21 15.30 4.24
CA LEU A 245 -15.86 14.67 3.08
C LEU A 245 -17.36 14.49 3.24
N SER A 246 -17.85 14.44 4.48
CA SER A 246 -19.28 14.29 4.77
C SER A 246 -20.08 15.58 4.54
N THR A 247 -19.45 16.74 4.39
CA THR A 247 -20.16 18.01 4.13
C THR A 247 -20.75 18.09 2.73
N GLN A 248 -20.33 17.22 1.81
CA GLN A 248 -20.85 17.19 0.44
C GLN A 248 -22.21 16.47 0.32
N PHE A 249 -22.72 15.89 1.41
CA PHE A 249 -23.96 15.13 1.42
C PHE A 249 -25.02 15.82 2.28
N ASP A 250 -26.26 15.80 1.80
CA ASP A 250 -27.40 16.21 2.60
C ASP A 250 -27.58 15.28 3.80
N ARG A 251 -27.66 15.86 4.99
CA ARG A 251 -27.84 15.11 6.22
C ARG A 251 -29.32 15.09 6.58
N PRO A 252 -29.97 13.91 6.66
CA PRO A 252 -31.34 13.83 7.15
C PRO A 252 -31.42 14.34 8.59
N SER A 253 -32.58 14.84 8.99
CA SER A 253 -32.78 15.32 10.35
C SER A 253 -32.60 14.19 11.37
N LYS A 254 -32.26 14.54 12.61
CA LYS A 254 -32.12 13.55 13.69
C LYS A 254 -33.43 12.78 13.86
N GLU A 255 -34.55 13.47 13.73
CA GLU A 255 -35.91 12.95 13.84
C GLU A 255 -36.17 11.90 12.76
N GLU A 256 -35.81 12.18 11.50
CA GLU A 256 -35.94 11.22 10.40
C GLU A 256 -35.07 9.98 10.61
N VAL A 257 -33.84 10.16 11.09
CA VAL A 257 -32.92 9.03 11.35
C VAL A 257 -33.45 8.16 12.47
N VAL A 258 -33.94 8.76 13.56
CA VAL A 258 -34.56 8.04 14.68
C VAL A 258 -35.82 7.31 14.22
N ALA A 259 -36.70 7.96 13.45
CA ALA A 259 -37.92 7.35 12.92
C ALA A 259 -37.60 6.13 12.02
N ARG A 260 -36.61 6.23 11.12
CA ARG A 260 -36.14 5.11 10.30
C ARG A 260 -35.51 3.98 11.13
N HIS A 261 -34.82 4.31 12.22
CA HIS A 261 -34.23 3.32 13.12
C HIS A 261 -35.31 2.56 13.88
N VAL A 262 -36.27 3.27 14.47
CA VAL A 262 -37.41 2.68 15.20
C VAL A 262 -38.29 1.85 14.25
N SER A 263 -38.56 2.32 13.03
CA SER A 263 -39.37 1.57 12.06
C SER A 263 -38.70 0.29 11.57
N ARG A 264 -37.36 0.25 11.49
CA ARG A 264 -36.60 -0.97 11.18
C ARG A 264 -36.75 -2.07 12.23
N PHE A 265 -36.98 -1.72 13.50
CA PHE A 265 -37.25 -2.69 14.58
C PHE A 265 -38.74 -2.93 14.81
N GLY A 266 -39.62 -2.06 14.29
CA GLY A 266 -41.08 -2.19 14.39
C GLY A 266 -41.74 -3.06 13.31
N LEU A 267 -41.05 -3.34 12.19
CA LEU A 267 -41.57 -4.22 11.12
C LEU A 267 -41.27 -5.69 11.39
N GLY A 268 -41.71 -6.16 12.55
CA GLY A 268 -41.92 -7.57 12.86
C GLY A 268 -43.32 -8.05 12.47
N ALA A 269 -43.94 -7.49 11.44
CA ALA A 269 -45.17 -7.98 10.79
C ALA A 269 -45.49 -7.04 9.62
N VAL A 270 -46.10 -7.57 8.57
CA VAL A 270 -46.60 -6.88 7.35
C VAL A 270 -45.55 -6.73 6.23
N GLY A 271 -45.82 -7.45 5.14
CA GLY A 271 -44.91 -7.71 4.02
C GLY A 271 -44.48 -6.48 3.24
N SER A 272 -43.27 -6.59 2.66
CA SER A 272 -42.61 -5.54 1.87
C SER A 272 -43.39 -5.13 0.61
N PRO A 273 -43.58 -3.83 0.37
CA PRO A 273 -43.66 -3.29 -0.97
C PRO A 273 -42.23 -3.10 -1.50
N ARG A 274 -41.91 -3.71 -2.65
CA ARG A 274 -40.69 -3.43 -3.42
C ARG A 274 -40.67 -1.94 -3.78
N THR A 275 -39.67 -1.22 -3.29
CA THR A 275 -39.33 0.12 -3.78
C THR A 275 -38.57 -0.04 -5.11
N VAL A 276 -39.23 0.32 -6.21
CA VAL A 276 -38.61 0.45 -7.53
C VAL A 276 -37.71 1.69 -7.49
N GLN A 277 -36.41 1.52 -7.69
CA GLN A 277 -35.51 2.64 -8.00
C GLN A 277 -35.83 3.14 -9.42
N PRO A 278 -35.89 4.45 -9.68
CA PRO A 278 -36.05 4.96 -11.03
C PRO A 278 -34.79 4.68 -11.84
N ASP A 279 -35.00 3.94 -12.92
CA ASP A 279 -34.03 3.61 -13.96
C ASP A 279 -33.52 4.91 -14.60
N GLN A 280 -32.21 5.19 -14.48
CA GLN A 280 -31.59 6.25 -15.28
C GLN A 280 -31.37 5.70 -16.68
N GLY A 281 -32.33 6.01 -17.55
CA GLY A 281 -32.38 5.56 -18.93
C GLY A 281 -31.12 5.91 -19.72
N THR A 282 -30.51 4.89 -20.30
CA THR A 282 -29.75 4.97 -21.54
C THR A 282 -30.71 5.16 -22.73
N PRO A 283 -30.43 6.05 -23.72
CA PRO A 283 -31.30 6.22 -24.88
C PRO A 283 -31.23 4.99 -25.78
N GLY A 284 -32.36 4.32 -25.98
CA GLY A 284 -32.51 3.23 -26.94
C GLY A 284 -32.56 3.74 -28.38
N VAL A 285 -31.80 3.08 -29.25
CA VAL A 285 -32.04 3.08 -30.70
C VAL A 285 -33.03 1.95 -31.00
N SER A 286 -34.16 2.32 -31.59
CA SER A 286 -35.30 1.47 -31.93
C SER A 286 -35.20 0.86 -33.33
N GLY A 287 -35.71 -0.36 -33.47
CA GLY A 287 -36.14 -0.98 -34.73
C GLY A 287 -35.72 -2.46 -34.76
N GLY A 288 -36.55 -3.47 -34.92
CA GLY A 288 -37.97 -3.65 -35.24
C GLY A 288 -38.17 -5.17 -35.44
N PRO A 289 -39.40 -5.71 -35.41
CA PRO A 289 -39.64 -7.12 -35.11
C PRO A 289 -39.56 -8.00 -36.36
N HIS A 290 -39.10 -9.24 -36.19
CA HIS A 290 -39.43 -10.33 -37.12
C HIS A 290 -39.97 -11.54 -36.39
N THR A 291 -41.08 -11.99 -36.96
CA THR A 291 -42.02 -13.04 -36.60
C THR A 291 -41.55 -14.45 -36.94
N THR A 292 -42.19 -15.40 -36.24
CA THR A 292 -42.61 -16.76 -36.65
C THR A 292 -41.58 -17.85 -36.91
N GLY A 293 -41.84 -19.02 -36.32
CA GLY A 293 -41.22 -20.30 -36.62
C GLY A 293 -41.09 -21.18 -35.39
#